data_AF-A0A925Z7S1-F1
#
_entry.id   AF-A0A925Z7S1-F1
#
_cell.length_a   1.000
_cell.length_b   1.000
_cell.length_c   1.000
_cell.angle_alpha   90.00
_cell.angle_beta   90.00
_cell.angle_gamma   90.00
#
_symmetry.space_group_name_H-M   'P 1'
#
loop_
_entity.id
_entity.type
_entity.pdbx_description
1 polymer ?
#
loop_
_entity_poly.entity_id
_entity_poly.type
_entity_poly.pdbx_seq_one_letter_code
_entity_poly.pdbx_strand_id
1 'polypeptide(L)'
;MKDKESSTGDYINFYQKYISEIRGQECPMYPSCSNFGLKSFKETSFVEAFLLVSDRLLRCGHDQRNYSLTLRANGFKNLDYPHYDNPPNELYYKGNQYFYSYADTAKDAESAIKLIKSLINEGLFHEALLEINRSKYRQQIISPELFINELICLRALGEFEKAIYAFEMKCPKHLKADPEILYELSLNYSSLANYDKALQIINKAAENTTDKYLKVKLHSAEARFYARQYQWEESAMALNKLKDLPVAQKILDDKLSLLKSSLPLKTKKPEIAALISIVPGAGYAYSGHKQTAVSAFIINGLLTYATYSNIKNKNYGMSMLTGVFNLSFYIGNIYGASKSAKRFNEQQRKNLSDKLIYNL
;
A
#
# COMPACT_ATOMS: atom_id res chain seq x y z
N MET A 1 13.62 -20.40 -37.24
CA MET A 1 13.31 -21.48 -36.29
C MET A 1 11.85 -21.35 -35.91
N LYS A 2 11.00 -22.35 -36.16
CA LYS A 2 9.60 -22.34 -35.69
C LYS A 2 9.63 -22.28 -34.15
N ASP A 3 9.01 -21.26 -33.55
CA ASP A 3 8.68 -21.25 -32.13
C ASP A 3 7.98 -22.59 -31.84
N LYS A 4 8.60 -23.45 -31.04
CA LYS A 4 7.89 -24.62 -30.51
C LYS A 4 6.88 -24.05 -29.53
N GLU A 5 5.63 -23.92 -29.96
CA GLU A 5 4.50 -23.80 -29.03
C GLU A 5 4.59 -25.02 -28.10
N SER A 6 5.00 -24.77 -26.85
CA SER A 6 4.96 -25.79 -25.82
C SER A 6 3.51 -25.97 -25.42
N SER A 7 3.09 -27.20 -25.12
CA SER A 7 1.74 -27.47 -24.60
C SER A 7 1.40 -26.58 -23.40
N THR A 8 2.41 -26.20 -22.60
CA THR A 8 2.29 -25.25 -21.49
C THR A 8 1.89 -23.84 -21.95
N GLY A 9 2.40 -23.37 -23.09
CA GLY A 9 1.99 -22.11 -23.73
C GLY A 9 0.51 -22.13 -24.09
N ASP A 10 0.01 -23.23 -24.66
CA ASP A 10 -1.40 -23.38 -25.04
C ASP A 10 -2.33 -23.31 -23.81
N TYR A 11 -1.96 -23.97 -22.71
CA TYR A 11 -2.73 -23.91 -21.46
C TYR A 11 -2.77 -22.50 -20.88
N ILE A 12 -1.64 -21.77 -20.88
CA ILE A 12 -1.61 -20.41 -20.35
C ILE A 12 -2.40 -19.45 -21.26
N ASN A 13 -2.31 -19.60 -22.58
CA ASN A 13 -3.08 -18.82 -23.53
C ASN A 13 -4.59 -19.06 -23.39
N PHE A 14 -5.01 -20.32 -23.19
CA PHE A 14 -6.40 -20.65 -22.88
C PHE A 14 -6.86 -19.98 -21.59
N TYR A 15 -6.05 -20.05 -20.53
CA TYR A 15 -6.34 -19.37 -19.26
C TYR A 15 -6.49 -17.85 -19.47
N GLN A 16 -5.57 -17.22 -20.19
CA GLN A 16 -5.61 -15.78 -20.46
C GLN A 16 -6.89 -15.40 -21.21
N LYS A 17 -7.24 -16.14 -22.27
CA LYS A 17 -8.38 -15.83 -23.14
C LYS A 17 -9.75 -16.07 -22.49
N TYR A 18 -9.90 -17.13 -21.70
CA TYR A 18 -11.24 -17.57 -21.25
C TYR A 18 -11.46 -17.48 -19.74
N ILE A 19 -10.40 -17.43 -18.93
CA ILE A 19 -10.50 -17.51 -17.47
C ILE A 19 -10.08 -16.19 -16.82
N SER A 20 -9.08 -15.50 -17.36
CA SER A 20 -8.51 -14.32 -16.70
C SER A 20 -9.48 -13.15 -16.58
N GLU A 21 -10.33 -12.92 -17.59
CA GLU A 21 -11.32 -11.82 -17.60
C GLU A 21 -12.44 -11.98 -16.56
N ILE A 22 -12.83 -13.21 -16.25
CA ILE A 22 -13.98 -13.46 -15.36
C ILE A 22 -13.57 -13.28 -13.87
N ARG A 23 -12.26 -13.16 -13.54
CA ARG A 23 -11.74 -13.08 -12.15
C ARG A 23 -12.27 -11.90 -11.36
N GLY A 24 -12.86 -10.89 -12.00
CA GLY A 24 -13.40 -9.69 -11.36
C GLY A 24 -12.34 -8.77 -10.74
N GLN A 25 -11.11 -9.25 -10.58
CA GLN A 25 -9.93 -8.48 -10.21
C GLN A 25 -8.75 -8.87 -11.10
N GLU A 26 -8.03 -7.87 -11.61
CA GLU A 26 -6.82 -8.09 -12.38
C GLU A 26 -5.67 -8.60 -11.50
N CYS A 27 -4.73 -9.30 -12.12
CA CYS A 27 -3.50 -9.70 -11.45
C CYS A 27 -2.77 -8.46 -10.88
N PRO A 28 -2.40 -8.44 -9.59
CA PRO A 28 -1.74 -7.28 -8.97
C PRO A 28 -0.25 -7.18 -9.32
N MET A 29 0.25 -8.08 -10.16
CA MET A 29 1.65 -8.34 -10.44
C MET A 29 2.02 -7.90 -11.86
N TYR A 30 3.26 -7.42 -12.05
CA TYR A 30 3.82 -7.09 -13.36
C TYR A 30 5.21 -7.75 -13.58
N PRO A 31 5.39 -8.51 -14.68
CA PRO A 31 4.33 -9.04 -15.53
C PRO A 31 3.29 -9.83 -14.72
N SER A 32 2.09 -10.00 -15.28
CA SER A 32 1.05 -10.83 -14.64
C SER A 32 1.58 -12.24 -14.39
N CYS A 33 1.04 -12.97 -13.41
CA CYS A 33 1.53 -14.33 -13.11
C CYS A 33 1.48 -15.27 -14.32
N SER A 34 0.50 -15.08 -15.22
CA SER A 34 0.42 -15.84 -16.48
C SER A 34 1.52 -15.45 -17.46
N ASN A 35 1.83 -14.15 -17.62
CA ASN A 35 2.94 -13.71 -18.48
C ASN A 35 4.32 -14.07 -17.90
N PHE A 36 4.48 -13.99 -16.58
CA PHE A 36 5.66 -14.52 -15.87
C PHE A 36 5.85 -16.01 -16.16
N GLY A 37 4.76 -16.79 -16.11
CA GLY A 37 4.78 -18.21 -16.44
C GLY A 37 5.16 -18.49 -17.89
N LEU A 38 4.55 -17.79 -18.84
CA LEU A 38 4.90 -17.91 -20.26
C LEU A 38 6.39 -17.66 -20.50
N LYS A 39 6.93 -16.61 -19.89
CA LYS A 39 8.36 -16.28 -19.96
C LYS A 39 9.23 -17.38 -19.36
N SER A 40 8.94 -17.79 -18.13
CA SER A 40 9.72 -18.79 -17.40
C SER A 40 9.76 -20.12 -18.14
N PHE A 41 8.61 -20.62 -18.62
CA PHE A 41 8.53 -21.88 -19.38
C PHE A 41 9.14 -21.79 -20.79
N LYS A 42 9.30 -20.58 -21.34
CA LYS A 42 9.98 -20.37 -22.63
C LYS A 42 11.50 -20.33 -22.48
N GLU A 43 12.01 -19.80 -21.36
CA GLU A 43 13.42 -19.46 -21.18
C GLU A 43 14.20 -20.43 -20.29
N THR A 44 13.51 -21.24 -19.48
CA THR A 44 14.13 -22.18 -18.53
C THR A 44 13.63 -23.61 -18.69
N SER A 45 14.24 -24.56 -17.96
CA SER A 45 13.77 -25.95 -17.94
C SER A 45 12.38 -26.06 -17.31
N PHE A 46 11.61 -27.10 -17.66
CA PHE A 46 10.27 -27.29 -17.13
C PHE A 46 10.24 -27.31 -15.58
N VAL A 47 11.18 -28.00 -14.94
CA VAL A 47 11.25 -28.12 -13.48
C VAL A 47 11.53 -26.76 -12.83
N GLU A 48 12.49 -26.02 -13.38
CA GLU A 48 12.85 -24.69 -12.90
C GLU A 48 11.69 -23.70 -13.06
N ALA A 49 11.10 -23.63 -14.26
CA ALA A 49 9.92 -22.81 -14.53
C ALA A 49 8.76 -23.15 -13.60
N PHE A 50 8.52 -24.45 -13.36
CA PHE A 50 7.46 -24.89 -12.46
C PHE A 50 7.71 -24.41 -11.02
N LEU A 51 8.95 -24.50 -10.52
CA LEU A 51 9.31 -24.01 -9.20
C LEU A 51 9.17 -22.48 -9.10
N LEU A 52 9.67 -21.73 -10.08
CA LEU A 52 9.57 -20.27 -10.13
C LEU A 52 8.12 -19.78 -10.17
N VAL A 53 7.29 -20.39 -11.01
CA VAL A 53 5.86 -20.05 -11.11
C VAL A 53 5.12 -20.44 -9.84
N SER A 54 5.44 -21.58 -9.24
CA SER A 54 4.82 -22.01 -7.97
C SER A 54 5.13 -21.03 -6.85
N ASP A 55 6.41 -20.67 -6.68
CA ASP A 55 6.84 -19.66 -5.71
C ASP A 55 6.13 -18.31 -5.96
N ARG A 56 6.12 -17.84 -7.22
CA ARG A 56 5.43 -16.60 -7.61
C ARG A 56 3.94 -16.63 -7.25
N LEU A 57 3.25 -17.75 -7.49
CA LEU A 57 1.83 -17.89 -7.17
C LEU A 57 1.56 -17.90 -5.66
N LEU A 58 2.46 -18.47 -4.85
CA LEU A 58 2.36 -18.43 -3.39
C LEU A 58 2.53 -17.01 -2.84
N ARG A 59 3.46 -16.23 -3.39
CA ARG A 59 3.68 -14.83 -2.96
C ARG A 59 2.64 -13.86 -3.53
N CYS A 60 2.06 -14.16 -4.68
CA CYS A 60 1.11 -13.30 -5.39
C CYS A 60 -0.12 -12.98 -4.53
N GLY A 61 -0.31 -11.69 -4.23
CA GLY A 61 -1.47 -11.20 -3.47
C GLY A 61 -1.35 -11.34 -1.96
N HIS A 62 -0.24 -11.91 -1.47
CA HIS A 62 0.04 -12.09 -0.04
C HIS A 62 1.20 -11.22 0.44
N ASP A 63 2.16 -10.90 -0.42
CA ASP A 63 3.39 -10.20 -0.03
C ASP A 63 3.59 -8.83 -0.69
N GLN A 64 2.51 -8.09 -0.91
CA GLN A 64 2.52 -6.88 -1.73
C GLN A 64 3.47 -5.77 -1.22
N ARG A 65 3.84 -5.79 0.07
CA ARG A 65 4.68 -4.75 0.69
C ARG A 65 6.16 -4.88 0.34
N ASN A 66 6.59 -6.04 -0.16
CA ASN A 66 7.99 -6.34 -0.46
C ASN A 66 8.37 -6.12 -1.93
N TYR A 67 7.43 -5.64 -2.77
CA TYR A 67 7.68 -5.38 -4.17
C TYR A 67 7.80 -3.89 -4.47
N SER A 68 8.70 -3.55 -5.38
CA SER A 68 8.65 -2.25 -6.05
C SER A 68 7.37 -2.14 -6.87
N LEU A 69 6.86 -0.93 -7.04
CA LEU A 69 5.66 -0.69 -7.85
C LEU A 69 6.04 -0.39 -9.31
N THR A 70 5.11 -0.63 -10.22
CA THR A 70 5.12 -0.13 -11.59
C THR A 70 3.73 0.42 -11.94
N LEU A 71 3.67 1.48 -12.75
CA LEU A 71 2.41 2.08 -13.20
C LEU A 71 2.10 1.61 -14.61
N ARG A 72 0.95 0.95 -14.81
CA ARG A 72 0.44 0.52 -16.11
C ARG A 72 -0.88 1.22 -16.42
N ALA A 73 -1.39 1.07 -17.64
CA ALA A 73 -2.67 1.64 -18.07
C ALA A 73 -3.83 1.30 -17.10
N ASN A 74 -3.79 0.12 -16.49
CA ASN A 74 -4.84 -0.37 -15.59
C ASN A 74 -4.48 -0.17 -14.10
N GLY A 75 -3.55 0.75 -13.80
CA GLY A 75 -3.14 1.14 -12.45
C GLY A 75 -1.84 0.52 -11.96
N PHE A 76 -1.59 0.63 -10.65
CA PHE A 76 -0.38 0.13 -10.00
C PHE A 76 -0.32 -1.40 -9.96
N LYS A 77 0.88 -1.92 -10.21
CA LYS A 77 1.21 -3.34 -10.12
C LYS A 77 2.51 -3.52 -9.34
N ASN A 78 2.67 -4.66 -8.71
CA ASN A 78 3.87 -5.08 -8.00
C ASN A 78 4.85 -5.71 -9.01
N LEU A 79 6.00 -5.07 -9.18
CA LEU A 79 7.05 -5.46 -10.11
C LEU A 79 7.81 -6.68 -9.57
N ASP A 80 7.84 -7.77 -10.33
CA ASP A 80 8.64 -8.96 -10.02
C ASP A 80 8.94 -9.73 -11.31
N TYR A 81 10.21 -9.85 -11.61
CA TYR A 81 10.72 -10.57 -12.77
C TYR A 81 11.42 -11.85 -12.28
N PRO A 82 11.59 -12.86 -13.16
CA PRO A 82 12.42 -14.00 -12.81
C PRO A 82 13.82 -13.54 -12.37
N HIS A 83 14.42 -14.20 -11.38
CA HIS A 83 15.69 -13.73 -10.78
C HIS A 83 16.86 -13.58 -11.77
N TYR A 84 16.76 -14.22 -12.94
CA TYR A 84 17.76 -14.20 -13.99
C TYR A 84 17.54 -13.05 -15.00
N ASP A 85 16.46 -12.27 -14.86
CA ASP A 85 16.11 -11.15 -15.73
C ASP A 85 15.79 -9.90 -14.90
N ASN A 86 16.66 -8.89 -14.98
CA ASN A 86 16.47 -7.67 -14.23
C ASN A 86 15.42 -6.78 -14.91
N PRO A 87 14.42 -6.27 -14.18
CA PRO A 87 13.44 -5.37 -14.76
C PRO A 87 14.10 -4.05 -15.22
N PRO A 88 13.73 -3.53 -16.40
CA PRO A 88 14.19 -2.21 -16.84
C PRO A 88 13.92 -1.11 -15.81
N ASN A 89 14.86 -0.18 -15.65
CA ASN A 89 14.77 0.94 -14.68
C ASN A 89 13.50 1.79 -14.85
N GLU A 90 12.99 1.91 -16.07
CA GLU A 90 11.77 2.65 -16.42
C GLU A 90 10.48 2.02 -15.86
N LEU A 91 10.50 0.72 -15.54
CA LEU A 91 9.34 0.05 -14.96
C LEU A 91 9.18 0.39 -13.48
N TYR A 92 10.23 0.81 -12.79
CA TYR A 92 10.13 1.21 -11.40
C TYR A 92 9.31 2.49 -11.31
N TYR A 93 8.11 2.39 -10.76
CA TYR A 93 7.34 3.55 -10.41
C TYR A 93 8.06 4.30 -9.29
N LYS A 94 8.60 5.44 -9.66
CA LYS A 94 8.99 6.49 -8.73
C LYS A 94 7.79 7.41 -8.65
N GLY A 95 7.10 7.41 -7.51
CA GLY A 95 6.07 8.41 -7.29
C GLY A 95 6.67 9.80 -7.41
N ASN A 96 5.92 10.75 -7.95
CA ASN A 96 6.28 12.16 -7.85
C ASN A 96 6.12 12.56 -6.37
N GLN A 97 7.10 12.20 -5.55
CA GLN A 97 7.27 12.75 -4.23
C GLN A 97 8.12 13.99 -4.41
N TYR A 98 7.44 15.12 -4.56
CA TYR A 98 8.12 16.39 -4.61
C TYR A 98 8.56 16.77 -3.20
N PHE A 99 9.85 16.57 -2.93
CA PHE A 99 10.50 17.11 -1.75
C PHE A 99 11.08 18.45 -2.14
N TYR A 100 10.42 19.52 -1.70
CA TYR A 100 10.93 20.86 -1.88
C TYR A 100 11.79 21.22 -0.68
N SER A 101 12.78 22.08 -0.92
CA SER A 101 13.54 22.68 0.15
C SER A 101 12.62 23.46 1.08
N TYR A 102 12.81 23.30 2.38
CA TYR A 102 12.27 24.25 3.34
C TYR A 102 12.96 25.59 3.14
N ALA A 103 12.16 26.67 3.14
CA ALA A 103 12.63 28.05 3.15
C ALA A 103 11.74 28.86 4.10
N ASP A 104 12.36 29.62 4.99
CA ASP A 104 11.65 30.67 5.72
C ASP A 104 11.51 31.95 4.86
N THR A 105 10.82 32.96 5.37
CA THR A 105 10.65 34.25 4.68
C THR A 105 11.85 35.18 4.84
N ALA A 106 12.90 34.77 5.57
CA ALA A 106 14.10 35.57 5.72
C ALA A 106 14.88 35.58 4.41
N LYS A 107 15.47 36.73 4.08
CA LYS A 107 16.40 36.78 2.94
C LYS A 107 17.62 35.95 3.31
N ASP A 108 17.79 34.84 2.60
CA ASP A 108 19.00 34.01 2.69
C ASP A 108 20.25 34.89 2.47
N ALA A 109 20.94 35.20 3.56
CA ALA A 109 22.20 35.93 3.52
C ALA A 109 23.35 35.04 3.03
N GLU A 110 23.20 33.71 3.09
CA GLU A 110 24.28 32.76 2.87
C GLU A 110 24.14 31.93 1.59
N SER A 111 25.22 31.88 0.79
CA SER A 111 25.27 31.13 -0.47
C SER A 111 25.12 29.62 -0.29
N ALA A 112 25.50 29.07 0.87
CA ALA A 112 25.44 27.63 1.15
C ALA A 112 23.99 27.13 1.30
N ILE A 113 23.15 27.84 2.06
CA ILE A 113 21.72 27.52 2.22
C ILE A 113 21.00 27.59 0.87
N LYS A 114 21.29 28.61 0.05
CA LYS A 114 20.73 28.71 -1.32
C LYS A 114 21.12 27.52 -2.19
N LEU A 115 22.38 27.08 -2.13
CA LEU A 115 22.83 25.90 -2.86
C LEU A 115 22.09 24.64 -2.39
N ILE A 116 22.00 24.42 -1.07
CA ILE A 116 21.25 23.29 -0.50
C ILE A 116 19.80 23.29 -1.00
N LYS A 117 19.13 24.46 -0.97
CA LYS A 117 17.77 24.60 -1.48
C LYS A 117 17.66 24.23 -2.97
N SER A 118 18.59 24.71 -3.80
CA SER A 118 18.63 24.37 -5.24
C SER A 118 18.77 22.86 -5.44
N LEU A 119 19.73 22.23 -4.76
CA LEU A 119 19.99 20.80 -4.87
C LEU A 119 18.77 19.98 -4.47
N ILE A 120 18.08 20.34 -3.37
CA ILE A 120 16.85 19.65 -2.95
C ILE A 120 15.76 19.80 -4.02
N ASN A 121 15.56 21.01 -4.55
CA ASN A 121 14.54 21.27 -5.56
C ASN A 121 14.85 20.58 -6.91
N GLU A 122 16.13 20.31 -7.20
CA GLU A 122 16.59 19.51 -8.34
C GLU A 122 16.52 17.99 -8.08
N GLY A 123 16.20 17.56 -6.85
CA GLY A 123 16.16 16.15 -6.45
C GLY A 123 17.51 15.52 -6.12
N LEU A 124 18.56 16.34 -6.01
CA LEU A 124 19.94 15.95 -5.68
C LEU A 124 20.14 15.86 -4.16
N PHE A 125 19.44 14.92 -3.52
CA PHE A 125 19.36 14.83 -2.05
C PHE A 125 20.67 14.38 -1.39
N HIS A 126 21.49 13.56 -2.06
CA HIS A 126 22.78 13.14 -1.53
C HIS A 126 23.78 14.32 -1.50
N GLU A 127 23.78 15.11 -2.56
CA GLU A 127 24.58 16.32 -2.73
C GLU A 127 24.13 17.38 -1.72
N ALA A 128 22.83 17.56 -1.55
CA ALA A 128 22.27 18.45 -0.53
C ALA A 128 22.72 18.02 0.88
N LEU A 129 22.69 16.72 1.21
CA LEU A 129 23.18 16.23 2.51
C LEU A 129 24.68 16.43 2.71
N LEU A 130 25.49 16.26 1.65
CA LEU A 130 26.91 16.56 1.71
C LEU A 130 27.14 18.03 2.04
N GLU A 131 26.41 18.93 1.39
CA GLU A 131 26.48 20.37 1.63
C GLU A 131 25.97 20.76 3.03
N ILE A 132 24.90 20.12 3.52
CA ILE A 132 24.41 20.27 4.89
C ILE A 132 25.49 19.85 5.90
N ASN A 133 26.10 18.68 5.72
CA ASN A 133 27.16 18.19 6.61
C ASN A 133 28.37 19.13 6.60
N ARG A 134 28.76 19.63 5.43
CA ARG A 134 29.83 20.63 5.29
C ARG A 134 29.49 21.91 6.03
N SER A 135 28.25 22.37 5.93
CA SER A 135 27.77 23.59 6.60
C SER A 135 27.76 23.43 8.12
N LYS A 136 27.28 22.29 8.64
CA LYS A 136 27.32 21.96 10.08
C LYS A 136 28.74 21.79 10.62
N TYR A 137 29.69 21.36 9.81
CA TYR A 137 31.09 21.28 10.22
C TYR A 137 31.73 22.67 10.30
N ARG A 138 31.39 23.56 9.36
CA ARG A 138 31.93 24.93 9.30
C ARG A 138 31.29 25.87 10.32
N GLN A 139 29.98 25.77 10.49
CA GLN A 139 29.20 26.59 11.41
C GLN A 139 29.03 25.86 12.73
N GLN A 140 29.49 26.45 13.83
CA GLN A 140 29.29 25.88 15.17
C GLN A 140 27.81 25.89 15.62
N ILE A 141 26.96 26.69 14.98
CA ILE A 141 25.53 26.83 15.29
C ILE A 141 24.72 26.26 14.13
N ILE A 142 23.87 25.29 14.42
CA ILE A 142 22.95 24.67 13.46
C ILE A 142 21.67 25.51 13.43
N SER A 143 21.30 26.05 12.27
CA SER A 143 20.02 26.75 12.11
C SER A 143 18.84 25.75 12.03
N PRO A 144 17.61 26.16 12.43
CA PRO A 144 16.41 25.32 12.27
C PRO A 144 16.23 24.87 10.82
N GLU A 145 16.34 25.80 9.86
CA GLU A 145 16.23 25.55 8.43
C GLU A 145 17.22 24.49 7.91
N LEU A 146 18.48 24.55 8.34
CA LEU A 146 19.49 23.58 7.93
C LEU A 146 19.14 22.18 8.44
N PHE A 147 18.58 22.08 9.65
CA PHE A 147 18.16 20.82 10.25
C PHE A 147 16.88 20.27 9.61
N ILE A 148 15.89 21.12 9.32
CA ILE A 148 14.67 20.75 8.61
C ILE A 148 15.01 20.18 7.23
N ASN A 149 15.88 20.86 6.48
CA ASN A 149 16.33 20.39 5.16
C ASN A 149 17.10 19.06 5.23
N GLU A 150 17.82 18.77 6.32
CA GLU A 150 18.42 17.44 6.55
C GLU A 150 17.35 16.35 6.70
N LEU A 151 16.31 16.60 7.52
CA LEU A 151 15.21 15.66 7.71
C LEU A 151 14.44 15.41 6.40
N ILE A 152 14.26 16.45 5.57
CA ILE A 152 13.64 16.35 4.26
C ILE A 152 14.48 15.46 3.33
N CYS A 153 15.80 15.70 3.24
CA CYS A 153 16.68 14.89 2.39
C CYS A 153 16.71 13.43 2.84
N LEU A 154 16.83 13.17 4.13
CA LEU A 154 16.85 11.80 4.66
C LEU A 154 15.53 11.08 4.38
N ARG A 155 14.39 11.76 4.54
CA ARG A 155 13.09 11.21 4.16
C ARG A 155 12.99 10.92 2.66
N ALA A 156 13.49 11.84 1.82
CA ALA A 156 13.49 11.69 0.37
C ALA A 156 14.31 10.48 -0.10
N LEU A 157 15.38 10.16 0.63
CA LEU A 157 16.22 9.00 0.39
C LEU A 157 15.68 7.69 1.00
N GLY A 158 14.55 7.74 1.73
CA GLY A 158 14.00 6.58 2.44
C GLY A 158 14.75 6.21 3.73
N GLU A 159 15.64 7.08 4.21
CA GLU A 159 16.53 6.87 5.35
C GLU A 159 15.90 7.40 6.65
N PHE A 160 14.69 6.92 6.96
CA PHE A 160 13.84 7.46 8.03
C PHE A 160 14.46 7.29 9.42
N GLU A 161 15.12 6.17 9.67
CA GLU A 161 15.81 5.86 10.93
C GLU A 161 17.00 6.81 11.14
N LYS A 162 17.71 7.17 10.06
CA LYS A 162 18.79 8.17 10.14
C LYS A 162 18.23 9.55 10.47
N ALA A 163 17.05 9.91 9.94
CA ALA A 163 16.38 11.16 10.29
C ALA A 163 16.01 11.22 11.78
N ILE A 164 15.45 10.12 12.31
CA ILE A 164 15.13 9.99 13.73
C ILE A 164 16.40 10.05 14.59
N TYR A 165 17.46 9.33 14.20
CA TYR A 165 18.74 9.37 14.89
C TYR A 165 19.36 10.78 14.90
N ALA A 166 19.31 11.49 13.77
CA ALA A 166 19.77 12.87 13.69
C ALA A 166 19.01 13.77 14.68
N PHE A 167 17.69 13.61 14.78
CA PHE A 167 16.88 14.35 15.75
C PHE A 167 17.22 13.98 17.20
N GLU A 168 17.28 12.70 17.53
CA GLU A 168 17.45 12.29 18.92
C GLU A 168 18.85 12.58 19.46
N MET A 169 19.88 12.32 18.63
CA MET A 169 21.28 12.37 19.08
C MET A 169 22.01 13.64 18.69
N LYS A 170 21.64 14.29 17.58
CA LYS A 170 22.40 15.43 17.03
C LYS A 170 21.65 16.76 17.08
N CYS A 171 20.33 16.77 17.26
CA CYS A 171 19.56 18.00 17.32
C CYS A 171 19.88 18.79 18.61
N PRO A 172 20.30 20.05 18.51
CA PRO A 172 20.51 20.93 19.66
C PRO A 172 19.26 21.02 20.55
N LYS A 173 19.45 21.05 21.87
CA LYS A 173 18.33 21.05 22.84
C LYS A 173 17.30 22.16 22.59
N HIS A 174 17.74 23.35 22.20
CA HIS A 174 16.86 24.49 21.93
C HIS A 174 15.99 24.31 20.67
N LEU A 175 16.43 23.49 19.71
CA LEU A 175 15.69 23.19 18.47
C LEU A 175 14.70 22.02 18.64
N LYS A 176 14.83 21.19 19.68
CA LYS A 176 13.95 20.03 19.88
C LYS A 176 12.48 20.39 20.15
N ALA A 177 12.19 21.64 20.49
CA ALA A 177 10.83 22.15 20.68
C ALA A 177 10.27 22.87 19.45
N ASP A 178 11.09 23.07 18.41
CA ASP A 178 10.71 23.78 17.20
C ASP A 178 9.56 23.06 16.47
N PRO A 179 8.40 23.73 16.29
CA PRO A 179 7.22 23.10 15.70
C PRO A 179 7.41 22.60 14.25
N GLU A 180 8.29 23.21 13.45
CA GLU A 180 8.52 22.80 12.06
C GLU A 180 9.48 21.61 11.97
N ILE A 181 10.50 21.56 12.83
CA ILE A 181 11.32 20.36 13.00
C ILE A 181 10.45 19.18 13.47
N LEU A 182 9.57 19.42 14.46
CA LEU A 182 8.65 18.38 14.94
C LEU A 182 7.68 17.94 13.86
N TYR A 183 7.19 18.85 13.01
CA TYR A 183 6.38 18.50 11.85
C TYR A 183 7.14 17.56 10.89
N GLU A 184 8.35 17.92 10.45
CA GLU A 184 9.14 17.05 9.54
C GLU A 184 9.53 15.72 10.18
N LEU A 185 9.80 15.70 11.49
CA LEU A 185 10.05 14.48 12.24
C LEU A 185 8.80 13.58 12.28
N SER A 186 7.61 14.14 12.51
CA SER A 186 6.35 13.38 12.54
C SER A 186 6.10 12.65 11.21
N LEU A 187 6.45 13.29 10.09
CA LEU A 187 6.34 12.70 8.77
C LEU A 187 7.33 11.53 8.58
N ASN A 188 8.56 11.62 9.12
CA ASN A 188 9.51 10.50 9.11
C ASN A 188 8.98 9.29 9.91
N TYR A 189 8.41 9.50 11.10
CA TYR A 189 7.74 8.43 11.84
C TYR A 189 6.53 7.84 11.09
N SER A 190 5.77 8.69 10.39
CA SER A 190 4.64 8.24 9.57
C SER A 190 5.07 7.37 8.39
N SER A 191 6.24 7.63 7.79
CA SER A 191 6.81 6.79 6.73
C SER A 191 7.14 5.37 7.21
N LEU A 192 7.45 5.22 8.51
CA LEU A 192 7.64 3.93 9.17
C LEU A 192 6.33 3.30 9.66
N ALA A 193 5.17 3.86 9.27
CA ALA A 193 3.84 3.48 9.75
C ALA A 193 3.67 3.57 11.29
N ASN A 194 4.55 4.30 11.99
CA ASN A 194 4.45 4.56 13.42
C ASN A 194 3.57 5.79 13.67
N TYR A 195 2.28 5.65 13.37
CA TYR A 195 1.32 6.76 13.43
C TYR A 195 1.06 7.25 14.86
N ASP A 196 1.14 6.38 15.86
CA ASP A 196 0.99 6.77 17.28
C ASP A 196 2.07 7.79 17.68
N LYS A 197 3.34 7.51 17.35
CA LYS A 197 4.44 8.43 17.65
C LYS A 197 4.35 9.69 16.81
N ALA A 198 3.97 9.58 15.55
CA ALA A 198 3.76 10.73 14.66
C ALA A 198 2.68 11.67 15.21
N LEU A 199 1.56 11.13 15.71
CA LEU A 199 0.48 11.90 16.34
C LEU A 199 0.92 12.56 17.65
N GLN A 200 1.66 11.85 18.51
CA GLN A 200 2.22 12.45 19.73
C GLN A 200 3.10 13.67 19.42
N ILE A 201 3.97 13.54 18.42
CA ILE A 201 4.88 14.62 18.00
C ILE A 201 4.09 15.79 17.40
N ILE A 202 3.08 15.50 16.57
CA ILE A 202 2.31 16.56 15.89
C ILE A 202 1.44 17.36 16.85
N ASN A 203 0.87 16.72 17.86
CA ASN A 203 0.12 17.40 18.92
C ASN A 203 1.02 18.31 19.75
N LYS A 204 2.22 17.83 20.11
CA LYS A 204 3.23 18.66 20.79
C LYS A 204 3.65 19.86 19.95
N ALA A 205 3.83 19.69 18.64
CA ALA A 205 4.14 20.78 17.72
C ALA A 205 3.00 21.82 17.65
N ALA A 206 1.75 21.36 17.64
CA ALA A 206 0.57 22.23 17.56
C ALA A 206 0.35 23.06 18.84
N GLU A 207 0.69 22.51 20.01
CA GLU A 207 0.67 23.22 21.30
C GLU A 207 1.75 24.31 21.37
N ASN A 208 2.91 24.08 20.74
CA ASN A 208 4.07 24.97 20.81
C ASN A 208 4.10 26.08 19.75
N THR A 209 3.07 26.19 18.89
CA THR A 209 3.03 27.23 17.85
C THR A 209 1.80 28.12 17.93
N THR A 210 2.00 29.40 17.62
CA THR A 210 0.92 30.37 17.40
C THR A 210 0.70 30.66 15.92
N ASP A 211 1.57 30.17 15.03
CA ASP A 211 1.46 30.38 13.58
C ASP A 211 0.27 29.62 13.00
N LYS A 212 -0.66 30.39 12.42
CA LYS A 212 -1.87 29.87 11.78
C LYS A 212 -1.55 29.01 10.57
N TYR A 213 -0.53 29.34 9.76
CA TYR A 213 -0.16 28.57 8.58
C TYR A 213 0.43 27.21 8.96
N LEU A 214 1.31 27.20 9.96
CA LEU A 214 1.85 25.96 10.49
C LEU A 214 0.76 25.09 11.14
N LYS A 215 -0.20 25.67 11.87
CA LYS A 215 -1.35 24.91 12.40
C LYS A 215 -2.16 24.22 11.31
N VAL A 216 -2.32 24.84 10.14
CA VAL A 216 -2.95 24.17 8.98
C VAL A 216 -2.16 22.94 8.56
N LYS A 217 -0.83 23.04 8.42
CA LYS A 217 0.04 21.89 8.07
C LYS A 217 -0.08 20.76 9.12
N LEU A 218 -0.02 21.12 10.40
CA LEU A 218 -0.06 20.18 11.52
C LEU A 218 -1.39 19.43 11.61
N HIS A 219 -2.53 20.13 11.62
CA HIS A 219 -3.84 19.48 11.69
C HIS A 219 -4.20 18.71 10.42
N SER A 220 -3.70 19.13 9.25
CA SER A 220 -3.85 18.36 8.01
C SER A 220 -3.08 17.04 8.06
N ALA A 221 -1.87 17.05 8.61
CA ALA A 221 -1.11 15.82 8.84
C ALA A 221 -1.73 14.93 9.94
N GLU A 222 -2.22 15.52 11.03
CA GLU A 222 -2.99 14.81 12.08
C GLU A 222 -4.18 14.04 11.47
N ALA A 223 -4.98 14.72 10.64
CA ALA A 223 -6.11 14.11 9.94
C ALA A 223 -5.68 12.95 9.01
N ARG A 224 -4.57 13.10 8.28
CA ARG A 224 -4.01 12.06 7.42
C ARG A 224 -3.51 10.85 8.22
N PHE A 225 -2.91 11.06 9.38
CA PHE A 225 -2.44 9.98 10.25
C PHE A 225 -3.61 9.17 10.82
N TYR A 226 -4.67 9.83 11.31
CA TYR A 226 -5.89 9.11 11.73
C TYR A 226 -6.55 8.36 10.57
N ALA A 227 -6.60 8.96 9.38
CA ALA A 227 -7.17 8.29 8.22
C ALA A 227 -6.36 7.07 7.75
N ARG A 228 -5.03 7.07 7.90
CA ARG A 228 -4.18 5.88 7.65
C ARG A 228 -4.49 4.74 8.61
N GLN A 229 -5.01 5.05 9.80
CA GLN A 229 -5.43 4.10 10.82
C GLN A 229 -6.92 3.73 10.74
N TYR A 230 -7.65 4.26 9.74
CA TYR A 230 -9.10 4.12 9.59
C TYR A 230 -9.93 4.67 10.78
N GLN A 231 -9.34 5.60 11.53
CA GLN A 231 -9.97 6.35 12.62
C GLN A 231 -10.69 7.57 12.05
N TRP A 232 -11.88 7.34 11.47
CA TRP A 232 -12.60 8.34 10.69
C TRP A 232 -13.16 9.48 11.53
N GLU A 233 -13.58 9.19 12.77
CA GLU A 233 -14.13 10.21 13.67
C GLU A 233 -13.04 11.18 14.12
N GLU A 234 -11.89 10.65 14.54
CA GLU A 234 -10.73 11.42 14.96
C GLU A 234 -10.14 12.21 13.79
N SER A 235 -10.08 11.61 12.59
CA SER A 235 -9.71 12.31 11.37
C SER A 235 -10.64 13.50 11.08
N ALA A 236 -11.96 13.31 11.23
CA ALA A 236 -12.94 14.37 11.07
C ALA A 236 -12.82 15.45 12.17
N MET A 237 -12.52 15.08 13.41
CA MET A 237 -12.25 16.02 14.50
C MET A 237 -11.02 16.88 14.21
N ALA A 238 -9.92 16.27 13.75
CA ALA A 238 -8.71 17.00 13.34
C ALA A 238 -8.98 17.99 12.20
N LEU A 239 -9.80 17.60 11.21
CA LEU A 239 -10.24 18.51 10.15
C LEU A 239 -11.15 19.62 10.64
N ASN A 240 -12.01 19.37 11.63
CA ASN A 240 -12.85 20.42 12.21
C ASN A 240 -12.01 21.52 12.87
N LYS A 241 -10.81 21.22 13.41
CA LYS A 241 -9.88 22.23 13.93
C LYS A 241 -9.42 23.24 12.86
N LEU A 242 -9.51 22.87 11.58
CA LEU A 242 -9.17 23.76 10.46
C LEU A 242 -10.26 24.80 10.16
N LYS A 243 -11.51 24.60 10.61
CA LYS A 243 -12.62 25.54 10.37
C LYS A 243 -12.36 26.91 10.97
N ASP A 244 -11.69 26.93 12.11
CA ASP A 244 -11.38 28.15 12.85
C ASP A 244 -10.21 28.93 12.23
N LEU A 245 -9.60 28.41 11.15
CA LEU A 245 -8.47 29.02 10.45
C LEU A 245 -8.94 29.57 9.08
N PRO A 246 -9.07 30.91 8.92
CA PRO A 246 -9.60 31.51 7.69
C PRO A 246 -8.81 31.16 6.42
N VAL A 247 -7.51 30.87 6.58
CA VAL A 247 -6.61 30.45 5.49
C VAL A 247 -6.99 29.07 4.92
N ALA A 248 -7.62 28.20 5.71
CA ALA A 248 -7.94 26.83 5.33
C ALA A 248 -9.39 26.66 4.82
N GLN A 249 -10.23 27.67 4.92
CA GLN A 249 -11.68 27.54 4.76
C GLN A 249 -12.08 27.02 3.37
N LYS A 250 -11.51 27.58 2.30
CA LYS A 250 -11.74 27.13 0.91
C LYS A 250 -11.19 25.72 0.64
N ILE A 251 -10.11 25.34 1.29
CA ILE A 251 -9.47 24.01 1.18
C ILE A 251 -10.31 22.96 1.92
N LEU A 252 -11.08 23.36 2.93
CA LEU A 252 -11.76 22.49 3.86
C LEU A 252 -13.15 22.04 3.38
N ASP A 253 -13.89 22.90 2.68
CA ASP A 253 -15.26 22.62 2.24
C ASP A 253 -15.32 21.46 1.22
N ASP A 254 -14.40 21.44 0.25
CA ASP A 254 -14.27 20.35 -0.72
C ASP A 254 -13.82 19.03 -0.06
N LYS A 255 -13.01 19.10 1.00
CA LYS A 255 -12.46 17.92 1.69
C LYS A 255 -13.46 17.31 2.67
N LEU A 256 -14.20 18.14 3.41
CA LEU A 256 -15.24 17.67 4.33
C LEU A 256 -16.45 17.09 3.58
N SER A 257 -16.79 17.63 2.40
CA SER A 257 -17.84 17.07 1.54
C SER A 257 -17.44 15.69 0.98
N LEU A 258 -16.19 15.50 0.58
CA LEU A 258 -15.64 14.20 0.21
C LEU A 258 -15.71 13.19 1.36
N LEU A 259 -15.36 13.63 2.57
CA LEU A 259 -15.37 12.79 3.77
C LEU A 259 -16.81 12.37 4.13
N LYS A 260 -17.75 13.32 4.18
CA LYS A 260 -19.18 13.05 4.44
C LYS A 260 -19.82 12.13 3.40
N SER A 261 -19.52 12.32 2.12
CA SER A 261 -20.06 11.48 1.04
C SER A 261 -19.48 10.06 1.03
N SER A 262 -18.28 9.88 1.58
CA SER A 262 -17.59 8.58 1.59
C SER A 262 -17.74 7.78 2.89
N LEU A 263 -18.19 8.42 3.98
CA LEU A 263 -18.39 7.78 5.28
C LEU A 263 -19.46 6.67 5.34
N PRO A 264 -20.52 6.63 4.51
CA PRO A 264 -21.30 5.41 4.37
C PRO A 264 -20.51 4.40 3.52
N LEU A 265 -19.42 3.87 4.09
CA LEU A 265 -18.66 2.79 3.47
C LEU A 265 -19.58 1.60 3.27
N LYS A 266 -19.81 1.23 2.02
CA LYS A 266 -20.52 -0.01 1.68
C LYS A 266 -19.68 -1.18 2.17
N THR A 267 -19.98 -1.69 3.37
CA THR A 267 -19.31 -2.84 3.96
C THR A 267 -20.16 -4.10 3.81
N LYS A 268 -19.49 -5.24 3.89
CA LYS A 268 -20.04 -6.59 3.82
C LYS A 268 -19.80 -7.28 5.16
N LYS A 269 -20.80 -7.96 5.71
CA LYS A 269 -20.66 -8.68 6.98
C LYS A 269 -19.98 -10.04 6.75
N PRO A 270 -18.80 -10.30 7.34
CA PRO A 270 -18.09 -11.57 7.18
C PRO A 270 -18.88 -12.78 7.69
N GLU A 271 -19.74 -12.57 8.68
CA GLU A 271 -20.58 -13.60 9.29
C GLU A 271 -21.70 -14.00 8.33
N ILE A 272 -22.32 -13.02 7.65
CA ILE A 272 -23.33 -13.27 6.61
C ILE A 272 -22.70 -14.04 5.45
N ALA A 273 -21.50 -13.64 5.02
CA ALA A 273 -20.78 -14.34 3.96
C ALA A 273 -20.46 -15.81 4.31
N ALA A 274 -20.16 -16.09 5.58
CA ALA A 274 -19.98 -17.46 6.06
C ALA A 274 -21.30 -18.22 6.12
N LEU A 275 -22.36 -17.61 6.68
CA LEU A 275 -23.67 -18.25 6.86
C LEU A 275 -24.29 -18.68 5.54
N ILE A 276 -24.30 -17.81 4.54
CA ILE A 276 -24.91 -18.14 3.24
C ILE A 276 -24.05 -19.15 2.44
N SER A 277 -22.77 -19.32 2.80
CA SER A 277 -21.88 -20.32 2.18
C SER A 277 -22.24 -21.77 2.52
N ILE A 278 -23.31 -22.01 3.30
CA ILE A 278 -24.00 -23.29 3.36
C ILE A 278 -24.40 -23.74 1.93
N VAL A 279 -24.77 -22.80 1.06
CA VAL A 279 -24.80 -23.05 -0.38
C VAL A 279 -23.39 -22.77 -0.92
N PRO A 280 -22.66 -23.78 -1.41
CA PRO A 280 -21.29 -23.59 -1.88
C PRO A 280 -21.18 -22.44 -2.87
N GLY A 281 -20.25 -21.51 -2.62
CA GLY A 281 -20.03 -20.33 -3.45
C GLY A 281 -20.89 -19.10 -3.16
N ALA A 282 -22.02 -19.20 -2.45
CA ALA A 282 -22.92 -18.05 -2.24
C ALA A 282 -22.26 -16.89 -1.47
N GLY A 283 -21.40 -17.16 -0.50
CA GLY A 283 -20.65 -16.12 0.22
C GLY A 283 -19.63 -15.38 -0.65
N TYR A 284 -19.02 -16.08 -1.60
CA TYR A 284 -18.17 -15.45 -2.62
C TYR A 284 -18.99 -14.58 -3.57
N ALA A 285 -20.17 -15.02 -3.98
CA ALA A 285 -21.09 -14.21 -4.79
C ALA A 285 -21.51 -12.92 -4.05
N TYR A 286 -21.84 -13.01 -2.76
CA TYR A 286 -22.18 -11.86 -1.91
C TYR A 286 -21.06 -10.81 -1.80
N SER A 287 -19.81 -11.27 -1.78
CA SER A 287 -18.61 -10.41 -1.78
C SER A 287 -18.13 -10.03 -3.19
N GLY A 288 -18.87 -10.37 -4.25
CA GLY A 288 -18.58 -9.99 -5.64
C GLY A 288 -17.63 -10.91 -6.41
N HIS A 289 -17.16 -12.01 -5.82
CA HIS A 289 -16.20 -12.94 -6.41
C HIS A 289 -16.90 -14.08 -7.17
N LYS A 290 -17.48 -13.76 -8.33
CA LYS A 290 -18.33 -14.67 -9.11
C LYS A 290 -17.65 -15.98 -9.53
N GLN A 291 -16.38 -15.93 -9.94
CA GLN A 291 -15.65 -17.16 -10.28
C GLN A 291 -15.46 -18.08 -9.10
N THR A 292 -14.99 -17.55 -7.98
CA THR A 292 -14.75 -18.35 -6.78
C THR A 292 -16.07 -18.95 -6.30
N ALA A 293 -17.19 -18.24 -6.49
CA ALA A 293 -18.52 -18.80 -6.27
C ALA A 293 -18.80 -20.02 -7.16
N VAL A 294 -18.61 -19.90 -8.47
CA VAL A 294 -18.83 -21.00 -9.43
C VAL A 294 -17.89 -22.18 -9.18
N SER A 295 -16.59 -21.94 -8.98
CA SER A 295 -15.62 -22.99 -8.68
C SER A 295 -15.96 -23.73 -7.39
N ALA A 296 -16.33 -23.00 -6.33
CA ALA A 296 -16.76 -23.62 -5.08
C ALA A 296 -18.03 -24.47 -5.26
N PHE A 297 -18.98 -24.00 -6.04
CA PHE A 297 -20.20 -24.76 -6.37
C PHE A 297 -19.88 -26.05 -7.14
N ILE A 298 -19.05 -25.98 -8.18
CA ILE A 298 -18.67 -27.13 -9.00
C ILE A 298 -17.88 -28.16 -8.16
N ILE A 299 -16.84 -27.74 -7.43
CA ILE A 299 -15.98 -28.65 -6.68
C ILE A 299 -16.79 -29.39 -5.59
N ASN A 300 -17.57 -28.66 -4.79
CA ASN A 300 -18.38 -29.28 -3.74
C ASN A 300 -19.50 -30.15 -4.34
N GLY A 301 -20.10 -29.72 -5.47
CA GLY A 301 -21.11 -30.52 -6.18
C GLY A 301 -20.56 -31.84 -6.71
N LEU A 302 -19.40 -31.80 -7.38
CA LEU A 302 -18.74 -33.00 -7.92
C LEU A 302 -18.29 -33.94 -6.80
N LEU A 303 -17.71 -33.43 -5.70
CA LEU A 303 -17.30 -34.26 -4.57
C LEU A 303 -18.48 -34.86 -3.81
N THR A 304 -19.59 -34.12 -3.68
CA THR A 304 -20.84 -34.63 -3.12
C THR A 304 -21.42 -35.74 -3.98
N TYR A 305 -21.48 -35.54 -5.30
CA TYR A 305 -21.94 -36.56 -6.24
C TYR A 305 -21.04 -37.81 -6.22
N ALA A 306 -19.72 -37.64 -6.22
CA ALA A 306 -18.76 -38.74 -6.12
C ALA A 306 -18.95 -39.53 -4.82
N THR A 307 -19.11 -38.84 -3.68
CA THR A 307 -19.36 -39.47 -2.39
C THR A 307 -20.66 -40.29 -2.42
N TYR A 308 -21.75 -39.70 -2.91
CA TYR A 308 -23.04 -40.38 -3.03
C TYR A 308 -22.99 -41.60 -3.95
N SER A 309 -22.35 -41.47 -5.12
CA SER A 309 -22.18 -42.57 -6.09
C SER A 309 -21.38 -43.74 -5.50
N ASN A 310 -20.30 -43.44 -4.77
CA ASN A 310 -19.50 -44.47 -4.11
C ASN A 310 -20.27 -45.20 -3.00
N ILE A 311 -21.11 -44.49 -2.22
CA ILE A 311 -22.01 -45.12 -1.23
C ILE A 311 -22.99 -46.05 -1.93
N LYS A 312 -23.65 -45.58 -3.00
CA LYS A 312 -24.62 -46.37 -3.77
C LYS A 312 -24.00 -47.64 -4.35
N ASN A 313 -22.75 -47.56 -4.79
CA ASN A 313 -22.00 -48.69 -5.34
C ASN A 313 -21.28 -49.55 -4.28
N LYS A 314 -21.55 -49.33 -2.98
CA LYS A 314 -20.90 -50.02 -1.84
C LYS A 314 -19.36 -49.89 -1.79
N ASN A 315 -18.80 -48.89 -2.46
CA ASN A 315 -17.37 -48.57 -2.41
C ASN A 315 -17.10 -47.63 -1.21
N TYR A 316 -17.12 -48.20 0.00
CA TYR A 316 -17.00 -47.41 1.23
C TYR A 316 -15.63 -46.75 1.41
N GLY A 317 -14.54 -47.36 0.92
CA GLY A 317 -13.21 -46.76 0.98
C GLY A 317 -13.14 -45.46 0.18
N MET A 318 -13.61 -45.48 -1.07
CA MET A 318 -13.65 -44.28 -1.90
C MET A 318 -14.67 -43.26 -1.37
N SER A 319 -15.81 -43.72 -0.84
CA SER A 319 -16.79 -42.84 -0.20
C SER A 319 -16.19 -42.07 0.98
N MET A 320 -15.41 -42.73 1.84
CA MET A 320 -14.73 -42.08 2.95
C MET A 320 -13.73 -41.03 2.45
N LEU A 321 -12.91 -41.40 1.45
CA LEU A 321 -11.93 -40.49 0.85
C LEU A 321 -12.59 -39.24 0.27
N THR A 322 -13.57 -39.40 -0.62
CA THR A 322 -14.26 -38.27 -1.25
C THR A 322 -15.07 -37.47 -0.24
N GLY A 323 -15.61 -38.10 0.80
CA GLY A 323 -16.33 -37.44 1.88
C GLY A 323 -15.43 -36.54 2.71
N VAL A 324 -14.23 -36.99 3.09
CA VAL A 324 -13.23 -36.18 3.80
C VAL A 324 -12.79 -34.99 2.95
N PHE A 325 -12.52 -35.20 1.66
CA PHE A 325 -12.21 -34.09 0.76
C PHE A 325 -13.37 -33.10 0.63
N ASN A 326 -14.59 -33.59 0.44
CA ASN A 326 -15.78 -32.74 0.35
C ASN A 326 -15.91 -31.86 1.59
N LEU A 327 -15.84 -32.46 2.79
CA LEU A 327 -15.91 -31.72 4.05
C LEU A 327 -14.80 -30.68 4.17
N SER A 328 -13.57 -31.02 3.79
CA SER A 328 -12.42 -30.11 3.82
C SER A 328 -12.63 -28.90 2.90
N PHE A 329 -13.02 -29.14 1.64
CA PHE A 329 -13.33 -28.06 0.70
C PHE A 329 -14.54 -27.23 1.13
N TYR A 330 -15.53 -27.85 1.76
CA TYR A 330 -16.73 -27.19 2.24
C TYR A 330 -16.43 -26.23 3.40
N ILE A 331 -15.65 -26.67 4.40
CA ILE A 331 -15.17 -25.82 5.49
C ILE A 331 -14.29 -24.68 4.94
N GLY A 332 -13.38 -25.00 4.01
CA GLY A 332 -12.53 -24.00 3.35
C GLY A 332 -13.33 -22.94 2.59
N ASN A 333 -14.43 -23.33 1.93
CA ASN A 333 -15.33 -22.42 1.23
C ASN A 333 -16.01 -21.43 2.21
N ILE A 334 -16.52 -21.91 3.35
CA ILE A 334 -17.15 -21.06 4.38
C ILE A 334 -16.14 -20.05 4.95
N TYR A 335 -14.96 -20.52 5.38
CA TYR A 335 -13.91 -19.66 5.92
C TYR A 335 -13.43 -18.63 4.88
N GLY A 336 -13.18 -19.08 3.65
CA GLY A 336 -12.69 -18.23 2.58
C GLY A 336 -13.71 -17.17 2.15
N ALA A 337 -15.01 -17.47 2.17
CA ALA A 337 -16.06 -16.48 1.93
C ALA A 337 -16.07 -15.37 2.99
N SER A 338 -15.90 -15.72 4.27
CA SER A 338 -15.76 -14.74 5.36
C SER A 338 -14.54 -13.83 5.13
N LYS A 339 -13.39 -14.41 4.78
CA LYS A 339 -12.16 -13.68 4.47
C LYS A 339 -12.31 -12.77 3.24
N SER A 340 -13.06 -13.22 2.23
CA SER A 340 -13.38 -12.44 1.03
C SER A 340 -14.17 -11.17 1.37
N ALA A 341 -15.18 -11.28 2.25
CA ALA A 341 -15.92 -10.10 2.73
C ALA A 341 -15.04 -9.13 3.55
N LYS A 342 -14.12 -9.64 4.39
CA LYS A 342 -13.15 -8.81 5.11
C LYS A 342 -12.24 -8.02 4.16
N ARG A 343 -11.67 -8.70 3.15
CA ARG A 343 -10.84 -8.07 2.10
C ARG A 343 -11.59 -6.99 1.33
N PHE A 344 -12.86 -7.24 1.01
CA PHE A 344 -13.73 -6.22 0.39
C PHE A 344 -13.81 -4.95 1.24
N ASN A 345 -14.06 -5.10 2.55
CA ASN A 345 -14.15 -3.95 3.47
C ASN A 345 -12.80 -3.22 3.63
N GLU A 346 -11.70 -3.97 3.75
CA GLU A 346 -10.35 -3.41 3.80
C GLU A 346 -10.04 -2.57 2.56
N GLN A 347 -10.38 -3.07 1.36
CA GLN A 347 -10.18 -2.32 0.13
C GLN A 347 -11.00 -1.03 0.10
N GLN A 348 -12.26 -1.06 0.58
CA GLN A 348 -13.07 0.16 0.66
C GLN A 348 -12.48 1.20 1.62
N ARG A 349 -12.02 0.76 2.79
CA ARG A 349 -11.34 1.63 3.77
C ARG A 349 -10.06 2.22 3.20
N LYS A 350 -9.23 1.41 2.55
CA LYS A 350 -7.99 1.85 1.90
C LYS A 350 -8.27 2.89 0.81
N ASN A 351 -9.23 2.61 -0.08
CA ASN A 351 -9.61 3.53 -1.15
C ASN A 351 -10.07 4.89 -0.61
N LEU A 352 -10.82 4.91 0.48
CA LEU A 352 -11.22 6.15 1.14
C LEU A 352 -10.02 6.87 1.76
N SER A 353 -9.18 6.15 2.50
CA SER A 353 -7.98 6.70 3.13
C SER A 353 -7.09 7.37 2.09
N ASP A 354 -6.82 6.69 0.98
CA ASP A 354 -6.00 7.21 -0.12
C ASP A 354 -6.65 8.44 -0.77
N LYS A 355 -7.97 8.40 -1.07
CA LYS A 355 -8.69 9.58 -1.59
C LYS A 355 -8.59 10.79 -0.67
N LEU A 356 -8.69 10.59 0.63
CA LEU A 356 -8.60 11.66 1.61
C LEU A 356 -7.18 12.22 1.69
N ILE A 357 -6.16 11.37 1.66
CA ILE A 357 -4.75 11.77 1.77
C ILE A 357 -4.25 12.50 0.53
N TYR A 358 -4.61 12.05 -0.68
CA TYR A 358 -4.19 12.72 -1.91
C TYR A 358 -4.85 14.08 -2.09
N ASN A 359 -6.00 14.29 -1.44
CA ASN A 359 -6.69 15.56 -1.47
C ASN A 359 -6.36 16.45 -0.27
N LEU A 360 -5.77 15.94 0.83
CA LEU A 360 -5.40 16.70 2.03
C LEU A 360 -4.01 17.32 1.97
#